data_AF-A0A1G1C0K7-F1
#
_entry.id   AF-A0A1G1C0K7-F1
#
_cell.length_a   1.000
_cell.length_b   1.000
_cell.length_c   1.000
_cell.angle_alpha   90.00
_cell.angle_beta   90.00
_cell.angle_gamma   90.00
#
_symmetry.space_group_name_H-M   'P 1'
#
loop_
_entity.id
_entity.type
_entity.pdbx_description
1 polymer ?
#
loop_
_entity_poly.entity_id
_entity_poly.type
_entity_poly.pdbx_seq_one_letter_code
_entity_poly.pdbx_strand_id
1 'polypeptide(L)'
;MNDIRPIIGTEPGRRPRVAIFMSGSGSNAEQILRRVRGDGQAPLEVAVLVTDAPETSRARELGAAYGVPVVENDIRRFYHDRGEARLSVATPTGRQIREAWTDALRAQLQPYGIDFGVFAGFVPLTNLTDRLPCLNVHPGDLTYLRDGRRHLVGLHTVPIERAILEGLKSLRSSVIQAVPYTGQGDDMDSGPILGISPPVAIDLSGVKLSELRACVEARPERRPKGGYGDRLEELAVQSQERLKREGDWVVLPEVTYDVARGRFGTDATGQLHYRLKARWHPIQTVVYDGLEREVLFAGSLEE
;
A
#
# COMPACT_ATOMS: atom_id res chain seq x y z
N MET A 1 -26.96 3.25 -17.77
CA MET A 1 -26.17 2.54 -16.75
C MET A 1 -24.73 2.76 -17.12
N ASN A 2 -23.97 3.48 -16.28
CA ASN A 2 -22.55 3.71 -16.53
C ASN A 2 -21.85 2.34 -16.61
N ASP A 3 -21.04 2.14 -17.64
CA ASP A 3 -20.25 0.92 -17.82
C ASP A 3 -19.19 0.87 -16.72
N ILE A 4 -19.44 0.07 -15.68
CA ILE A 4 -18.52 -0.10 -14.55
C ILE A 4 -17.48 -1.14 -14.93
N ARG A 5 -16.21 -0.74 -14.96
CA ARG A 5 -15.07 -1.63 -15.22
C ARG A 5 -14.53 -2.17 -13.90
N PRO A 6 -14.59 -3.49 -13.65
CA PRO A 6 -13.95 -4.09 -12.48
C PRO A 6 -12.44 -3.81 -12.44
N ILE A 7 -11.86 -3.70 -11.24
CA ILE A 7 -10.40 -3.50 -11.10
C ILE A 7 -9.61 -4.67 -11.70
N ILE A 8 -10.12 -5.90 -11.55
CA ILE A 8 -9.55 -7.11 -12.14
C ILE A 8 -10.61 -7.83 -12.98
N GLY A 9 -10.18 -8.50 -14.04
CA GLY A 9 -11.03 -9.46 -14.75
C GLY A 9 -11.28 -10.69 -13.86
N THR A 10 -12.55 -11.10 -13.73
CA THR A 10 -12.91 -12.34 -13.03
C THR A 10 -13.50 -13.32 -14.03
N GLU A 11 -12.92 -14.52 -14.12
CA GLU A 11 -13.46 -15.62 -14.91
C GLU A 11 -14.24 -16.60 -14.02
N PRO A 12 -15.45 -17.02 -14.39
CA PRO A 12 -16.22 -17.99 -13.62
C PRO A 12 -15.42 -19.28 -13.36
N GLY A 13 -15.33 -19.69 -12.11
CA GLY A 13 -14.65 -20.93 -11.71
C GLY A 13 -13.13 -20.85 -11.58
N ARG A 14 -12.50 -19.72 -11.96
CA ARG A 14 -11.07 -19.48 -11.74
C ARG A 14 -10.85 -18.51 -10.59
N ARG A 15 -9.98 -18.87 -9.65
CA ARG A 15 -9.51 -17.95 -8.60
C ARG A 15 -8.44 -17.03 -9.21
N PRO A 16 -8.53 -15.71 -9.03
CA PRO A 16 -7.46 -14.80 -9.42
C PRO A 16 -6.14 -15.15 -8.73
N ARG A 17 -5.05 -15.07 -9.46
CA ARG A 17 -3.68 -15.33 -9.00
C ARG A 17 -3.03 -14.01 -8.61
N VAL A 18 -2.50 -13.92 -7.40
CA VAL A 18 -1.89 -12.70 -6.86
C VAL A 18 -0.37 -12.86 -6.71
N ALA A 19 0.37 -11.80 -7.04
CA ALA A 19 1.75 -11.63 -6.63
C ALA A 19 1.86 -10.69 -5.44
N ILE A 20 2.63 -11.06 -4.42
CA ILE A 20 2.84 -10.22 -3.24
C ILE A 20 4.28 -9.71 -3.24
N PHE A 21 4.44 -8.39 -3.25
CA PHE A 21 5.73 -7.71 -3.34
C PHE A 21 6.17 -7.19 -1.98
N MET A 22 7.43 -7.38 -1.62
CA MET A 22 7.99 -6.96 -0.33
C MET A 22 9.49 -6.68 -0.39
N SER A 23 9.96 -5.69 0.38
CA SER A 23 11.39 -5.31 0.43
C SER A 23 12.09 -5.66 1.75
N GLY A 24 11.36 -6.13 2.76
CA GLY A 24 11.90 -6.29 4.12
C GLY A 24 11.22 -7.41 4.90
N SER A 25 10.73 -7.10 6.11
CA SER A 25 10.17 -8.11 7.04
C SER A 25 8.97 -8.89 6.50
N GLY A 26 8.23 -8.32 5.55
CA GLY A 26 7.07 -8.98 4.93
C GLY A 26 5.89 -9.19 5.86
N SER A 27 5.77 -8.45 6.96
CA SER A 27 4.66 -8.68 7.90
C SER A 27 3.28 -8.58 7.26
N ASN A 28 3.10 -7.64 6.32
CA ASN A 28 1.85 -7.48 5.58
C ASN A 28 1.61 -8.66 4.62
N ALA A 29 2.66 -9.13 3.95
CA ALA A 29 2.60 -10.32 3.10
C ALA A 29 2.24 -11.58 3.93
N GLU A 30 2.84 -11.72 5.10
CA GLU A 30 2.58 -12.83 6.01
C GLU A 30 1.12 -12.87 6.48
N GLN A 31 0.48 -11.72 6.74
CA GLN A 31 -0.95 -11.71 7.09
C GLN A 31 -1.85 -12.16 5.94
N ILE A 32 -1.55 -11.75 4.70
CA ILE A 32 -2.28 -12.23 3.51
C ILE A 32 -2.11 -13.75 3.38
N LEU A 33 -0.87 -14.25 3.50
CA LEU A 33 -0.57 -15.69 3.43
C LEU A 33 -1.30 -16.49 4.51
N ARG A 34 -1.31 -16.00 5.77
CA ARG A 34 -2.07 -16.62 6.88
C ARG A 34 -3.56 -16.63 6.60
N ARG A 35 -4.12 -15.51 6.13
CA ARG A 35 -5.54 -15.37 5.81
C ARG A 35 -5.99 -16.34 4.71
N VAL A 36 -5.17 -16.51 3.67
CA VAL A 36 -5.40 -17.46 2.56
C VAL A 36 -5.27 -18.91 3.03
N ARG A 37 -4.19 -19.24 3.74
CA ARG A 37 -3.97 -20.60 4.27
C ARG A 37 -5.05 -21.04 5.25
N GLY A 38 -5.56 -20.11 6.06
CA GLY A 38 -6.61 -20.37 7.04
C GLY A 38 -8.02 -20.47 6.45
N ASP A 39 -8.20 -20.21 5.15
CA ASP A 39 -9.52 -20.17 4.50
C ASP A 39 -9.59 -21.14 3.32
N GLY A 40 -10.25 -22.28 3.53
CA GLY A 40 -10.47 -23.29 2.49
C GLY A 40 -11.26 -22.77 1.27
N GLN A 41 -11.94 -21.62 1.41
CA GLN A 41 -12.70 -20.94 0.37
C GLN A 41 -12.10 -19.58 0.01
N ALA A 42 -10.78 -19.40 0.22
CA ALA A 42 -10.07 -18.19 -0.20
C ALA A 42 -10.38 -17.87 -1.68
N PRO A 43 -10.79 -16.62 -2.00
CA PRO A 43 -11.24 -16.25 -3.34
C PRO A 43 -10.09 -16.09 -4.34
N LEU A 44 -8.85 -16.35 -3.93
CA LEU A 44 -7.62 -16.10 -4.69
C LEU A 44 -6.58 -17.19 -4.42
N GLU A 45 -5.56 -17.23 -5.27
CA GLU A 45 -4.34 -18.04 -5.12
C GLU A 45 -3.13 -17.11 -5.01
N VAL A 46 -2.28 -17.29 -3.98
CA VAL A 46 -0.98 -16.59 -3.93
C VAL A 46 0.00 -17.35 -4.81
N ALA A 47 0.27 -16.79 -6.00
CA ALA A 47 1.06 -17.47 -7.03
C ALA A 47 2.57 -17.29 -6.84
N VAL A 48 3.01 -16.13 -6.32
CA VAL A 48 4.43 -15.82 -6.14
C VAL A 48 4.65 -14.71 -5.12
N LEU A 49 5.75 -14.81 -4.36
CA LEU A 49 6.32 -13.71 -3.58
C LEU A 49 7.43 -13.04 -4.38
N VAL A 50 7.51 -11.71 -4.31
CA VAL A 50 8.48 -10.92 -5.08
C VAL A 50 9.27 -10.05 -4.13
N THR A 51 10.59 -9.98 -4.34
CA THR A 51 11.44 -9.04 -3.61
C THR A 51 12.48 -8.35 -4.46
N ASP A 52 12.70 -7.07 -4.17
CA ASP A 52 13.76 -6.22 -4.74
C ASP A 52 15.04 -6.22 -3.90
N ALA A 53 15.02 -6.86 -2.73
CA ALA A 53 16.11 -6.84 -1.76
C ALA A 53 16.34 -8.24 -1.16
N PRO A 54 16.74 -9.23 -1.97
CA PRO A 54 16.78 -10.65 -1.57
C PRO A 54 17.63 -10.93 -0.33
N GLU A 55 18.69 -10.15 -0.11
CA GLU A 55 19.61 -10.34 1.02
C GLU A 55 19.05 -9.82 2.35
N THR A 56 18.10 -8.88 2.34
CA THR A 56 17.53 -8.29 3.57
C THR A 56 16.05 -8.59 3.76
N SER A 57 15.42 -9.20 2.77
CA SER A 57 14.00 -9.52 2.75
C SER A 57 13.73 -10.91 3.32
N ARG A 58 12.59 -11.08 4.02
CA ARG A 58 12.11 -12.39 4.48
C ARG A 58 11.40 -13.20 3.38
N ALA A 59 11.49 -12.80 2.11
CA ALA A 59 10.75 -13.44 1.02
C ALA A 59 11.08 -14.94 0.87
N ARG A 60 12.36 -15.34 0.94
CA ARG A 60 12.77 -16.77 0.91
C ARG A 60 12.17 -17.58 2.06
N GLU A 61 12.22 -17.01 3.27
CA GLU A 61 11.67 -17.61 4.49
C GLU A 61 10.16 -17.83 4.37
N LEU A 62 9.42 -16.78 3.98
CA LEU A 62 7.97 -16.87 3.80
C LEU A 62 7.60 -17.80 2.63
N GLY A 63 8.35 -17.77 1.53
CA GLY A 63 8.14 -18.67 0.39
C GLY A 63 8.25 -20.14 0.82
N ALA A 64 9.30 -20.49 1.55
CA ALA A 64 9.49 -21.83 2.09
C ALA A 64 8.39 -22.22 3.10
N ALA A 65 8.08 -21.35 4.06
CA ALA A 65 7.07 -21.61 5.09
C ALA A 65 5.65 -21.74 4.52
N TYR A 66 5.35 -21.01 3.44
CA TYR A 66 4.04 -20.99 2.82
C TYR A 66 3.88 -21.92 1.61
N GLY A 67 4.98 -22.48 1.09
CA GLY A 67 4.99 -23.27 -0.14
C GLY A 67 4.74 -22.42 -1.38
N VAL A 68 5.17 -21.16 -1.36
CA VAL A 68 4.96 -20.18 -2.43
C VAL A 68 6.30 -19.89 -3.13
N PRO A 69 6.35 -19.93 -4.48
CA PRO A 69 7.55 -19.55 -5.23
C PRO A 69 8.01 -18.12 -4.91
N VAL A 70 9.31 -17.88 -5.05
CA VAL A 70 9.93 -16.57 -4.82
C VAL A 70 10.64 -16.09 -6.08
N VAL A 71 10.33 -14.87 -6.51
CA VAL A 71 11.05 -14.14 -7.56
C VAL A 71 11.88 -13.05 -6.91
N GLU A 72 13.17 -13.06 -7.22
CA GLU A 72 14.13 -12.09 -6.72
C GLU A 72 14.62 -11.22 -7.87
N ASN A 73 14.40 -9.92 -7.75
CA ASN A 73 14.86 -8.95 -8.74
C ASN A 73 15.58 -7.80 -8.05
N ASP A 74 16.83 -8.07 -7.62
CA ASP A 74 17.63 -7.15 -6.83
C ASP A 74 17.85 -5.82 -7.54
N ILE A 75 17.18 -4.78 -7.05
CA ILE A 75 17.22 -3.46 -7.66
C ILE A 75 18.58 -2.76 -7.46
N ARG A 76 19.25 -2.99 -6.32
CA ARG A 76 20.55 -2.39 -6.03
C ARG A 76 21.60 -2.96 -6.95
N ARG A 77 21.63 -4.28 -7.08
CA ARG A 77 22.50 -4.97 -8.03
C ARG A 77 22.21 -4.52 -9.46
N PHE A 78 20.93 -4.41 -9.84
CA PHE A 78 20.55 -4.02 -11.20
C PHE A 78 21.05 -2.61 -11.59
N TYR A 79 21.03 -1.65 -10.65
CA TYR A 79 21.60 -0.31 -10.84
C TYR A 79 23.13 -0.34 -10.86
N HIS A 80 23.75 -1.06 -9.92
CA HIS A 80 25.20 -1.17 -9.82
C HIS A 80 25.82 -1.76 -11.10
N ASP A 81 25.21 -2.83 -11.65
CA ASP A 81 25.65 -3.47 -12.89
C ASP A 81 25.53 -2.54 -14.12
N ARG A 82 24.86 -1.39 -13.97
CA ARG A 82 24.71 -0.33 -14.98
C ARG A 82 25.49 0.95 -14.63
N GLY A 83 26.39 0.87 -13.66
CA GLY A 83 27.28 1.96 -13.26
C GLY A 83 26.66 2.99 -12.31
N GLU A 84 25.45 2.75 -11.80
CA GLU A 84 24.77 3.66 -10.88
C GLU A 84 24.87 3.16 -9.42
N ALA A 85 25.51 3.95 -8.57
CA ALA A 85 25.61 3.65 -7.14
C ALA A 85 24.34 4.03 -6.35
N ARG A 86 23.46 4.87 -6.92
CA ARG A 86 22.25 5.36 -6.25
C ARG A 86 20.99 4.92 -6.98
N LEU A 87 20.02 4.45 -6.21
CA LEU A 87 18.66 4.21 -6.69
C LEU A 87 17.94 5.55 -6.84
N SER A 88 18.00 6.13 -8.04
CA SER A 88 17.34 7.41 -8.33
C SER A 88 16.47 7.30 -9.56
N VAL A 89 15.32 7.99 -9.53
CA VAL A 89 14.45 8.26 -10.68
C VAL A 89 14.42 9.76 -11.02
N ALA A 90 15.21 10.58 -10.33
CA ALA A 90 15.32 12.01 -10.59
C ALA A 90 16.09 12.31 -11.88
N THR A 91 17.01 11.44 -12.29
CA THR A 91 17.81 11.59 -13.51
C THR A 91 17.20 10.81 -14.69
N PRO A 92 17.40 11.25 -15.95
CA PRO A 92 16.99 10.49 -17.13
C PRO A 92 17.54 9.06 -17.14
N THR A 93 18.83 8.89 -16.85
CA THR A 93 19.49 7.57 -16.73
C THR A 93 18.82 6.70 -15.67
N GLY A 94 18.57 7.26 -14.48
CA GLY A 94 17.92 6.54 -13.39
C GLY A 94 16.51 6.06 -13.73
N ARG A 95 15.75 6.84 -14.52
CA ARG A 95 14.45 6.43 -15.05
C ARG A 95 14.55 5.31 -16.07
N GLN A 96 15.51 5.37 -16.99
CA GLN A 96 15.75 4.31 -17.98
C GLN A 96 16.11 2.98 -17.30
N ILE A 97 16.98 3.02 -16.28
CA ILE A 97 17.34 1.84 -15.50
C ILE A 97 16.11 1.30 -14.74
N ARG A 98 15.28 2.19 -14.17
CA ARG A 98 14.05 1.78 -13.47
C ARG A 98 13.06 1.06 -14.39
N GLU A 99 12.87 1.57 -15.60
CA GLU A 99 11.97 0.96 -16.57
C GLU A 99 12.51 -0.41 -17.01
N ALA A 100 13.81 -0.50 -17.34
CA ALA A 100 14.44 -1.77 -17.69
C ALA A 100 14.36 -2.82 -16.56
N TRP A 101 14.50 -2.39 -15.29
CA TRP A 101 14.31 -3.26 -14.14
C TRP A 101 12.86 -3.73 -14.00
N THR A 102 11.90 -2.83 -14.24
CA THR A 102 10.46 -3.14 -14.24
C THR A 102 10.12 -4.13 -15.37
N ASP A 103 10.69 -3.98 -16.56
CA ASP A 103 10.49 -4.92 -17.67
C ASP A 103 11.08 -6.29 -17.40
N ALA A 104 12.28 -6.34 -16.80
CA ALA A 104 12.85 -7.60 -16.33
C ALA A 104 11.94 -8.30 -15.31
N LEU A 105 11.35 -7.53 -14.39
CA LEU A 105 10.38 -8.06 -13.43
C LEU A 105 9.12 -8.59 -14.13
N ARG A 106 8.54 -7.85 -15.09
CA ARG A 106 7.38 -8.30 -15.87
C ARG A 106 7.65 -9.63 -16.56
N ALA A 107 8.84 -9.79 -17.16
CA ALA A 107 9.24 -11.03 -17.82
C ALA A 107 9.35 -12.20 -16.83
N GLN A 108 9.92 -11.99 -15.66
CA GLN A 108 10.02 -13.01 -14.60
C GLN A 108 8.65 -13.43 -14.04
N LEU A 109 7.67 -12.53 -14.05
CA LEU A 109 6.33 -12.76 -13.53
C LEU A 109 5.39 -13.46 -14.53
N GLN A 110 5.71 -13.42 -15.83
CA GLN A 110 4.86 -13.98 -16.89
C GLN A 110 4.46 -15.46 -16.67
N PRO A 111 5.36 -16.38 -16.25
CA PRO A 111 5.03 -17.79 -16.06
C PRO A 111 3.99 -18.04 -14.95
N TYR A 112 3.81 -17.08 -14.04
CA TYR A 112 2.90 -17.22 -12.90
C TYR A 112 1.46 -16.82 -13.23
N GLY A 113 1.19 -16.23 -14.40
CA GLY A 113 -0.17 -15.88 -14.84
C GLY A 113 -0.95 -15.03 -13.82
N ILE A 114 -0.28 -14.02 -13.27
CA ILE A 114 -0.82 -13.16 -12.21
C ILE A 114 -1.89 -12.21 -12.77
N ASP A 115 -2.99 -12.07 -12.03
CA ASP A 115 -4.09 -11.16 -12.37
C ASP A 115 -3.96 -9.79 -11.71
N PHE A 116 -3.32 -9.72 -10.53
CA PHE A 116 -3.06 -8.46 -9.82
C PHE A 116 -1.91 -8.60 -8.80
N GLY A 117 -1.34 -7.47 -8.40
CA GLY A 117 -0.28 -7.37 -7.42
C GLY A 117 -0.71 -6.76 -6.09
N VAL A 118 0.02 -7.07 -5.02
CA VAL A 118 -0.10 -6.39 -3.71
C VAL A 118 1.27 -5.94 -3.23
N PHE A 119 1.47 -4.62 -3.11
CA PHE A 119 2.66 -4.00 -2.56
C PHE A 119 2.58 -4.02 -1.02
N ALA A 120 3.05 -5.10 -0.43
CA ALA A 120 3.03 -5.36 1.00
C ALA A 120 4.32 -4.87 1.69
N GLY A 121 4.56 -3.55 1.60
CA GLY A 121 5.83 -2.93 2.02
C GLY A 121 6.92 -3.04 0.95
N PHE A 122 6.53 -2.84 -0.31
CA PHE A 122 7.44 -2.76 -1.45
C PHE A 122 7.92 -1.32 -1.63
N VAL A 123 9.22 -1.11 -1.47
CA VAL A 123 9.83 0.23 -1.41
C VAL A 123 10.04 0.86 -2.79
N PRO A 124 10.46 0.14 -3.83
CA PRO A 124 10.72 0.77 -5.12
C PRO A 124 9.44 1.21 -5.83
N LEU A 125 9.44 2.45 -6.32
CA LEU A 125 8.51 2.87 -7.37
C LEU A 125 8.62 1.95 -8.59
N THR A 126 7.50 1.55 -9.19
CA THR A 126 7.51 0.69 -10.36
C THR A 126 6.30 0.98 -11.23
N ASN A 127 6.47 0.85 -12.55
CA ASN A 127 5.40 0.97 -13.52
C ASN A 127 4.70 -0.36 -13.81
N LEU A 128 4.85 -1.38 -12.95
CA LEU A 128 4.02 -2.59 -13.04
C LEU A 128 2.53 -2.25 -13.13
N THR A 129 2.11 -1.19 -12.43
CA THR A 129 0.76 -0.63 -12.42
C THR A 129 0.20 -0.25 -13.78
N ASP A 130 1.04 0.00 -14.80
CA ASP A 130 0.59 0.32 -16.16
C ASP A 130 -0.21 -0.81 -16.81
N ARG A 131 0.11 -2.06 -16.44
CA ARG A 131 -0.42 -3.25 -17.11
C ARG A 131 -0.97 -4.29 -16.13
N LEU A 132 -0.64 -4.16 -14.85
CA LEU A 132 -1.09 -5.04 -13.79
C LEU A 132 -1.73 -4.20 -12.69
N PRO A 133 -3.02 -4.38 -12.39
CA PRO A 133 -3.63 -3.76 -11.23
C PRO A 133 -2.83 -4.11 -9.98
N CYS A 134 -2.38 -3.12 -9.22
CA CYS A 134 -1.67 -3.36 -7.97
C CYS A 134 -2.35 -2.63 -6.81
N LEU A 135 -2.34 -3.24 -5.63
CA LEU A 135 -2.81 -2.63 -4.40
C LEU A 135 -1.61 -2.13 -3.60
N ASN A 136 -1.74 -0.97 -2.95
CA ASN A 136 -0.75 -0.49 -1.98
C ASN A 136 -1.43 -0.18 -0.66
N VAL A 137 -0.75 -0.49 0.46
CA VAL A 137 -1.16 -0.03 1.79
C VAL A 137 -0.31 1.17 2.20
N HIS A 138 -0.97 2.20 2.72
CA HIS A 138 -0.38 3.44 3.16
C HIS A 138 -0.65 3.67 4.65
N PRO A 139 0.36 4.00 5.48
CA PRO A 139 0.20 4.22 6.92
C PRO A 139 -0.33 5.63 7.22
N GLY A 140 -1.51 5.95 6.69
CA GLY A 140 -2.21 7.23 6.91
C GLY A 140 -3.63 7.18 6.38
N ASP A 141 -4.51 8.01 6.96
CA ASP A 141 -5.89 8.13 6.49
C ASP A 141 -5.92 9.04 5.24
N LEU A 142 -5.99 8.42 4.06
CA LEU A 142 -6.02 9.14 2.79
C LEU A 142 -7.38 9.81 2.51
N THR A 143 -8.40 9.55 3.32
CA THR A 143 -9.67 10.28 3.26
C THR A 143 -9.58 11.63 4.00
N TYR A 144 -8.57 11.82 4.85
CA TYR A 144 -8.34 13.09 5.54
C TYR A 144 -7.73 14.12 4.58
N LEU A 145 -8.57 15.09 4.18
CA LEU A 145 -8.21 16.16 3.28
C LEU A 145 -7.91 17.45 4.03
N ARG A 146 -6.92 18.20 3.53
CA ARG A 146 -6.66 19.59 3.88
C ARG A 146 -6.57 20.40 2.59
N ASP A 147 -7.34 21.48 2.51
CA ASP A 147 -7.43 22.32 1.31
C ASP A 147 -7.75 21.51 0.04
N GLY A 148 -8.63 20.51 0.18
CA GLY A 148 -9.05 19.61 -0.90
C GLY A 148 -8.00 18.57 -1.33
N ARG A 149 -6.88 18.43 -0.62
CA ARG A 149 -5.79 17.51 -0.94
C ARG A 149 -5.52 16.53 0.19
N ARG A 150 -5.07 15.31 -0.14
CA ARG A 150 -4.67 14.30 0.85
C ARG A 150 -3.53 14.86 1.70
N HIS A 151 -3.76 14.99 3.00
CA HIS A 151 -2.80 15.66 3.88
C HIS A 151 -1.79 14.67 4.50
N LEU A 152 -2.28 13.48 4.88
CA LEU A 152 -1.50 12.44 5.56
C LEU A 152 -0.76 11.55 4.56
N VAL A 153 -0.01 12.15 3.63
CA VAL A 153 0.81 11.47 2.61
C VAL A 153 2.30 11.57 2.92
N GLY A 154 3.10 10.72 2.28
CA GLY A 154 4.56 10.73 2.39
C GLY A 154 5.13 9.41 2.93
N LEU A 155 6.45 9.38 3.07
CA LEU A 155 7.19 8.17 3.42
C LEU A 155 7.52 8.11 4.92
N HIS A 156 7.84 6.91 5.39
CA HIS A 156 8.28 6.64 6.76
C HIS A 156 7.25 7.12 7.80
N THR A 157 7.69 7.88 8.81
CA THR A 157 6.87 8.41 9.89
C THR A 157 6.12 9.69 9.51
N VAL A 158 6.37 10.28 8.34
CA VAL A 158 5.84 11.61 7.97
C VAL A 158 4.30 11.70 8.05
N PRO A 159 3.51 10.73 7.52
CA PRO A 159 2.06 10.76 7.67
C PRO A 159 1.59 10.77 9.13
N ILE A 160 2.28 10.01 9.98
CA ILE A 160 1.95 9.85 11.40
C ILE A 160 2.32 11.12 12.17
N GLU A 161 3.49 11.69 11.92
CA GLU A 161 3.92 12.95 12.53
C GLU A 161 2.95 14.08 12.19
N ARG A 162 2.48 14.16 10.93
CA ARG A 162 1.45 15.14 10.53
C ARG A 162 0.16 14.93 11.30
N ALA A 163 -0.34 13.70 11.36
CA ALA A 163 -1.56 13.38 12.11
C ALA A 163 -1.46 13.79 13.59
N ILE A 164 -0.31 13.53 14.22
CA ILE A 164 -0.02 13.95 15.60
C ILE A 164 -0.05 15.48 15.71
N LEU A 165 0.64 16.21 14.82
CA LEU A 165 0.77 17.67 14.86
C LEU A 165 -0.54 18.42 14.58
N GLU A 166 -1.44 17.81 13.80
CA GLU A 166 -2.82 18.25 13.57
C GLU A 166 -3.73 17.99 14.79
N GLY A 167 -3.27 17.22 15.78
CA GLY A 167 -4.03 16.92 16.99
C GLY A 167 -5.11 15.86 16.80
N LEU A 168 -4.99 15.04 15.75
CA LEU A 168 -5.89 13.92 15.52
C LEU A 168 -5.86 12.94 16.70
N LYS A 169 -6.99 12.29 16.97
CA LYS A 169 -7.13 11.31 18.07
C LYS A 169 -6.80 9.89 17.66
N SER A 170 -6.80 9.63 16.35
CA SER A 170 -6.57 8.30 15.80
C SER A 170 -5.92 8.38 14.42
N LEU A 171 -5.24 7.30 14.06
CA LEU A 171 -4.73 7.00 12.74
C LEU A 171 -5.63 5.97 12.05
N ARG A 172 -5.51 5.85 10.73
CA ARG A 172 -6.02 4.72 9.95
C ARG A 172 -4.99 4.33 8.90
N SER A 173 -5.00 3.07 8.48
CA SER A 173 -4.30 2.62 7.29
C SER A 173 -5.25 2.67 6.11
N SER A 174 -4.73 3.05 4.95
CA SER A 174 -5.50 3.14 3.71
C SER A 174 -4.96 2.15 2.68
N VAL A 175 -5.84 1.42 2.00
CA VAL A 175 -5.48 0.59 0.85
C VAL A 175 -6.01 1.26 -0.40
N ILE A 176 -5.12 1.48 -1.36
CA ILE A 176 -5.44 2.10 -2.63
C ILE A 176 -5.21 1.13 -3.79
N GLN A 177 -5.87 1.40 -4.91
CA GLN A 177 -5.36 0.95 -6.20
C GLN A 177 -4.17 1.82 -6.57
N ALA A 178 -2.98 1.24 -6.64
CA ALA A 178 -1.78 1.94 -7.06
C ALA A 178 -1.88 2.35 -8.53
N VAL A 179 -1.39 3.56 -8.83
CA VAL A 179 -1.37 4.12 -10.18
C VAL A 179 0.07 4.28 -10.65
N PRO A 180 0.31 4.34 -11.98
CA PRO A 180 1.62 4.64 -12.53
C PRO A 180 2.24 5.91 -11.97
N TYR A 181 3.56 5.90 -11.76
CA TYR A 181 4.25 7.11 -11.36
C TYR A 181 4.66 7.91 -12.60
N THR A 182 4.45 9.23 -12.58
CA THR A 182 4.73 10.12 -13.72
C THR A 182 6.12 10.77 -13.65
N GLY A 183 6.87 10.52 -12.57
CA GLY A 183 8.21 11.08 -12.33
C GLY A 183 8.21 12.47 -11.69
N GLN A 184 7.04 13.09 -11.52
CA GLN A 184 6.83 14.20 -10.59
C GLN A 184 6.29 13.59 -9.30
N GLY A 185 7.06 13.64 -8.21
CA GLY A 185 6.78 12.89 -6.97
C GLY A 185 5.44 13.17 -6.29
N ASP A 186 4.63 14.09 -6.83
CA ASP A 186 3.34 14.52 -6.30
C ASP A 186 2.20 13.50 -6.54
N ASP A 187 2.42 12.49 -7.38
CA ASP A 187 1.40 11.47 -7.72
C ASP A 187 1.47 10.20 -6.85
N MET A 188 2.37 10.14 -5.86
CA MET A 188 2.46 8.99 -4.95
C MET A 188 1.21 8.89 -4.05
N ASP A 189 0.67 7.67 -3.91
CA ASP A 189 -0.54 7.39 -3.14
C ASP A 189 -1.78 8.21 -3.54
N SER A 190 -1.96 8.44 -4.85
CA SER A 190 -3.06 9.26 -5.41
C SER A 190 -4.26 8.44 -5.91
N GLY A 191 -4.12 7.13 -6.07
CA GLY A 191 -5.17 6.27 -6.63
C GLY A 191 -6.42 6.13 -5.74
N PRO A 192 -7.52 5.55 -6.26
CA PRO A 192 -8.77 5.34 -5.53
C PRO A 192 -8.55 4.60 -4.21
N ILE A 193 -9.20 5.07 -3.13
CA ILE A 193 -9.10 4.48 -1.79
C ILE A 193 -10.12 3.35 -1.69
N LEU A 194 -9.65 2.12 -1.79
CA LEU A 194 -10.50 0.94 -1.79
C LEU A 194 -11.00 0.60 -0.39
N GLY A 195 -10.14 0.77 0.62
CA GLY A 195 -10.54 0.56 2.00
C GLY A 195 -9.67 1.27 3.01
N ILE A 196 -10.24 1.47 4.20
CA ILE A 196 -9.53 2.01 5.37
C ILE A 196 -9.73 1.11 6.58
N SER A 197 -8.75 1.08 7.48
CA SER A 197 -8.86 0.36 8.74
C SER A 197 -9.81 1.06 9.73
N PRO A 198 -10.16 0.42 10.86
CA PRO A 198 -10.78 1.10 11.98
C PRO A 198 -9.81 2.15 12.57
N PRO A 199 -10.32 3.11 13.38
CA PRO A 199 -9.46 4.10 14.01
C PRO A 199 -8.52 3.45 15.04
N VAL A 200 -7.22 3.72 14.91
CA VAL A 200 -6.17 3.29 15.85
C VAL A 200 -5.77 4.50 16.68
N ALA A 201 -6.01 4.46 18.00
CA ALA A 201 -5.79 5.63 18.85
C ALA A 201 -4.32 6.11 18.84
N ILE A 202 -4.14 7.43 18.80
CA ILE A 202 -2.84 8.08 18.99
C ILE A 202 -2.62 8.26 20.48
N ASP A 203 -1.58 7.63 21.01
CA ASP A 203 -1.13 7.82 22.39
C ASP A 203 0.09 8.77 22.40
N LEU A 204 -0.09 9.95 22.99
CA LEU A 204 1.00 10.92 23.17
C LEU A 204 1.83 10.67 24.43
N SER A 205 1.49 9.64 25.22
CA SER A 205 2.15 9.30 26.49
C SER A 205 2.28 10.49 27.44
N GLY A 206 1.25 11.33 27.50
CA GLY A 206 1.20 12.54 28.33
C GLY A 206 1.95 13.76 27.78
N VAL A 207 2.63 13.64 26.63
CA VAL A 207 3.35 14.76 26.00
C VAL A 207 2.36 15.77 25.40
N LYS A 208 2.61 17.06 25.62
CA LYS A 208 1.77 18.13 25.05
C LYS A 208 2.10 18.38 23.59
N LEU A 209 1.09 18.71 22.79
CA LEU A 209 1.26 19.05 21.38
C LEU A 209 2.24 20.22 21.14
N SER A 210 2.30 21.19 22.07
CA SER A 210 3.25 22.30 22.01
C SER A 210 4.71 21.86 22.10
N GLU A 211 5.00 20.80 22.87
CA GLU A 211 6.35 20.25 23.00
C GLU A 211 6.78 19.55 21.69
N LEU A 212 5.84 18.83 21.06
CA LEU A 212 6.09 18.18 19.77
C LEU A 212 6.30 19.18 18.63
N ARG A 213 5.60 20.32 18.66
CA ARG A 213 5.85 21.43 17.73
C ARG A 213 7.23 22.03 17.92
N ALA A 214 7.69 22.18 19.17
CA ALA A 214 9.04 22.65 19.45
C ALA A 214 10.12 21.68 18.92
N CYS A 215 9.86 20.37 18.88
CA CYS A 215 10.76 19.43 18.19
C CYS A 215 10.92 19.78 16.71
N VAL A 216 9.82 20.09 16.01
CA VAL A 216 9.86 20.45 14.58
C VAL A 216 10.67 21.72 14.35
N GLU A 217 10.48 22.75 15.16
CA GLU A 217 11.24 24.01 15.05
C GLU A 217 12.73 23.83 15.29
N ALA A 218 13.12 22.84 16.10
CA ALA A 218 14.52 22.52 16.37
C ALA A 218 15.17 21.61 15.31
N ARG A 219 14.39 21.05 14.37
CA ARG A 219 14.92 20.13 13.36
C ARG A 219 15.81 20.87 12.35
N PRO A 220 16.90 20.25 11.89
CA PRO A 220 17.62 20.75 10.73
C PRO A 220 16.76 20.67 9.48
N GLU A 221 16.99 21.57 8.51
CA GLU A 221 16.28 21.57 7.22
C GLU A 221 16.37 20.22 6.49
N ARG A 222 17.48 19.50 6.66
CA ARG A 222 17.71 18.19 6.06
C ARG A 222 17.64 17.09 7.11
N ARG A 223 16.76 16.12 6.88
CA ARG A 223 16.64 14.91 7.72
C ARG A 223 18.00 14.19 7.81
N PRO A 224 18.55 13.99 9.03
CA PRO A 224 19.80 13.25 9.20
C PRO A 224 19.68 11.79 8.76
N LYS A 225 20.83 11.18 8.47
CA LYS A 225 20.91 9.73 8.21
C LYS A 225 20.54 8.99 9.51
N GLY A 226 19.42 8.28 9.49
CA GLY A 226 18.92 7.53 10.65
C GLY A 226 17.64 8.10 11.27
N GLY A 227 17.21 9.31 10.88
CA GLY A 227 16.04 9.97 11.47
C GLY A 227 16.41 11.27 12.18
N TYR A 228 15.42 11.96 12.72
CA TYR A 228 15.62 13.16 13.54
C TYR A 228 16.03 12.83 14.98
N GLY A 229 15.64 11.66 15.51
CA GLY A 229 15.94 11.20 16.85
C GLY A 229 15.26 12.01 17.96
N ASP A 230 14.19 12.75 17.64
CA ASP A 230 13.45 13.56 18.59
C ASP A 230 12.17 12.86 19.08
N ARG A 231 11.54 13.49 20.09
CA ARG A 231 10.37 12.92 20.76
C ARG A 231 9.18 12.71 19.81
N LEU A 232 9.02 13.56 18.80
CA LEU A 232 7.95 13.42 17.82
C LEU A 232 8.18 12.18 16.94
N GLU A 233 9.40 11.97 16.46
CA GLU A 233 9.73 10.79 15.67
C GLU A 233 9.58 9.51 16.49
N GLU A 234 10.00 9.49 17.76
CA GLU A 234 9.82 8.34 18.65
C GLU A 234 8.35 7.93 18.79
N LEU A 235 7.47 8.90 19.09
CA LEU A 235 6.02 8.66 19.20
C LEU A 235 5.43 8.22 17.86
N ALA A 236 5.91 8.77 16.75
CA ALA A 236 5.45 8.40 15.43
C ALA A 236 5.87 6.96 15.07
N VAL A 237 7.08 6.53 15.40
CA VAL A 237 7.52 5.13 15.21
C VAL A 237 6.67 4.17 16.04
N GLN A 238 6.41 4.48 17.31
CA GLN A 238 5.56 3.66 18.17
C GLN A 238 4.13 3.56 17.62
N SER A 239 3.57 4.69 17.21
CA SER A 239 2.23 4.77 16.62
C SER A 239 2.17 4.03 15.28
N GLN A 240 3.23 4.09 14.47
CA GLN A 240 3.31 3.37 13.19
C GLN A 240 3.37 1.85 13.41
N GLU A 241 4.14 1.36 14.38
CA GLU A 241 4.18 -0.07 14.69
C GLU A 241 2.85 -0.58 15.25
N ARG A 242 2.10 0.25 15.96
CA ARG A 242 0.73 -0.05 16.37
C ARG A 242 -0.22 -0.05 15.18
N LEU A 243 -0.18 0.99 14.36
CA LEU A 243 -0.99 1.13 13.15
C LEU A 243 -0.77 -0.01 12.16
N LYS A 244 0.45 -0.53 12.05
CA LYS A 244 0.74 -1.71 11.24
C LYS A 244 -0.05 -2.95 11.70
N ARG A 245 -0.24 -3.13 13.01
CA ARG A 245 -0.91 -4.32 13.58
C ARG A 245 -2.43 -4.16 13.62
N GLU A 246 -2.90 -3.00 14.04
CA GLU A 246 -4.33 -2.70 14.21
C GLU A 246 -4.95 -2.11 12.93
N GLY A 247 -4.12 -1.65 12.00
CA GLY A 247 -4.50 -1.07 10.71
C GLY A 247 -4.14 -1.98 9.54
N ASP A 248 -2.87 -1.98 9.09
CA ASP A 248 -2.44 -2.67 7.86
C ASP A 248 -2.86 -4.14 7.84
N TRP A 249 -2.62 -4.87 8.94
CA TRP A 249 -2.92 -6.30 9.07
C TRP A 249 -4.42 -6.60 9.05
N VAL A 250 -5.26 -5.62 9.35
CA VAL A 250 -6.72 -5.72 9.33
C VAL A 250 -7.25 -5.41 7.93
N VAL A 251 -6.86 -4.27 7.36
CA VAL A 251 -7.46 -3.78 6.11
C VAL A 251 -6.91 -4.47 4.85
N LEU A 252 -5.60 -4.73 4.79
CA LEU A 252 -4.98 -5.19 3.54
C LEU A 252 -5.45 -6.58 3.09
N PRO A 253 -5.54 -7.60 3.97
CA PRO A 253 -6.03 -8.92 3.56
C PRO A 253 -7.48 -8.88 3.06
N GLU A 254 -8.35 -8.09 3.69
CA GLU A 254 -9.77 -8.05 3.36
C GLU A 254 -10.07 -7.24 2.10
N VAL A 255 -9.35 -6.14 1.86
CA VAL A 255 -9.41 -5.44 0.56
C VAL A 255 -8.89 -6.35 -0.56
N THR A 256 -7.80 -7.07 -0.34
CA THR A 256 -7.25 -8.05 -1.30
C THR A 256 -8.31 -9.10 -1.67
N TYR A 257 -9.06 -9.59 -0.68
CA TYR A 257 -10.16 -10.54 -0.88
C TYR A 257 -11.33 -9.94 -1.67
N ASP A 258 -11.71 -8.70 -1.37
CA ASP A 258 -12.82 -8.05 -2.07
C ASP A 258 -12.46 -7.69 -3.51
N VAL A 259 -11.21 -7.32 -3.78
CA VAL A 259 -10.67 -7.18 -5.15
C VAL A 259 -10.72 -8.53 -5.87
N ALA A 260 -10.25 -9.61 -5.25
CA ALA A 260 -10.32 -10.96 -5.84
C ALA A 260 -11.76 -11.43 -6.13
N ARG A 261 -12.74 -10.97 -5.34
CA ARG A 261 -14.18 -11.23 -5.57
C ARG A 261 -14.81 -10.30 -6.60
N GLY A 262 -14.02 -9.42 -7.22
CA GLY A 262 -14.50 -8.42 -8.18
C GLY A 262 -15.50 -7.45 -7.55
N ARG A 263 -15.33 -7.07 -6.27
CA ARG A 263 -16.23 -6.14 -5.60
C ARG A 263 -15.93 -4.68 -5.88
N PHE A 264 -14.77 -4.35 -6.45
CA PHE A 264 -14.41 -2.99 -6.81
C PHE A 264 -14.39 -2.81 -8.32
N GLY A 265 -14.80 -1.63 -8.76
CA GLY A 265 -14.70 -1.17 -10.14
C GLY A 265 -14.80 0.33 -10.23
N THR A 266 -14.48 0.88 -11.39
CA THR A 266 -14.55 2.32 -11.68
C THR A 266 -15.41 2.56 -12.90
N ASP A 267 -16.14 3.67 -12.91
CA ASP A 267 -16.84 4.11 -14.12
C ASP A 267 -15.94 4.97 -15.04
N ALA A 268 -16.50 5.44 -16.15
CA ALA A 268 -15.77 6.27 -17.12
C ALA A 268 -15.24 7.61 -16.56
N THR A 269 -15.78 8.09 -15.43
CA THR A 269 -15.33 9.31 -14.76
C THR A 269 -14.25 9.05 -13.72
N GLY A 270 -13.92 7.78 -13.45
CA GLY A 270 -13.02 7.37 -12.38
C GLY A 270 -13.71 7.24 -11.01
N GLN A 271 -15.05 7.38 -10.93
CA GLN A 271 -15.78 7.18 -9.67
C GLN A 271 -15.68 5.72 -9.23
N LEU A 272 -15.18 5.51 -8.01
CA LEU A 272 -15.09 4.19 -7.40
C LEU A 272 -16.49 3.65 -7.10
N HIS A 273 -16.70 2.38 -7.41
CA HIS A 273 -17.92 1.64 -7.14
C HIS A 273 -17.63 0.36 -6.36
N TYR A 274 -18.54 -0.01 -5.47
CA TYR A 274 -18.53 -1.26 -4.74
C TYR A 274 -19.74 -2.12 -5.12
N ARG A 275 -19.50 -3.42 -5.31
CA ARG A 275 -20.53 -4.38 -5.69
C ARG A 275 -21.14 -5.02 -4.44
N LEU A 276 -22.37 -4.61 -4.11
CA LEU A 276 -23.19 -5.25 -3.09
C LEU A 276 -24.14 -6.23 -3.78
N LYS A 277 -24.00 -7.51 -3.44
CA LYS A 277 -24.70 -8.62 -4.13
C LYS A 277 -24.39 -8.56 -5.64
N ALA A 278 -25.35 -8.19 -6.46
CA ALA A 278 -25.22 -8.08 -7.92
C ALA A 278 -25.30 -6.64 -8.44
N ARG A 279 -25.28 -5.62 -7.56
CA ARG A 279 -25.45 -4.22 -7.94
C ARG A 279 -24.22 -3.40 -7.57
N TRP A 280 -23.84 -2.48 -8.47
CA TRP A 280 -22.78 -1.51 -8.25
C TRP A 280 -23.34 -0.26 -7.57
N HIS A 281 -22.62 0.24 -6.58
CA HIS A 281 -22.95 1.46 -5.86
C HIS A 281 -21.75 2.40 -5.86
N PRO A 282 -21.92 3.70 -6.13
CA PRO A 282 -20.83 4.66 -6.04
C PRO A 282 -20.43 4.84 -4.57
N ILE A 283 -19.13 4.78 -4.29
CA ILE A 283 -18.58 4.84 -2.94
C ILE A 283 -17.41 5.80 -2.85
N GLN A 284 -17.16 6.33 -1.67
CA GLN A 284 -15.89 6.96 -1.32
C GLN A 284 -14.86 5.88 -0.99
N THR A 285 -15.18 4.96 -0.09
CA THR A 285 -14.32 3.85 0.34
C THR A 285 -15.13 2.82 1.17
N VAL A 286 -14.46 1.79 1.71
CA VAL A 286 -15.04 0.81 2.64
C VAL A 286 -14.20 0.77 3.92
N VAL A 287 -14.83 0.85 5.08
CA VAL A 287 -14.15 0.62 6.38
C VAL A 287 -14.18 -0.87 6.67
N TYR A 288 -13.02 -1.44 6.98
CA TYR A 288 -12.87 -2.86 7.30
C TYR A 288 -12.54 -3.03 8.78
N ASP A 289 -13.41 -3.69 9.54
CA ASP A 289 -13.15 -4.11 10.93
C ASP A 289 -13.21 -5.64 11.01
N GLY A 290 -12.08 -6.27 10.70
CA GLY A 290 -12.03 -7.71 10.49
C GLY A 290 -12.98 -8.15 9.37
N LEU A 291 -13.97 -8.99 9.68
CA LEU A 291 -14.94 -9.47 8.70
C LEU A 291 -16.11 -8.50 8.47
N GLU A 292 -16.29 -7.54 9.37
CA GLU A 292 -17.30 -6.51 9.24
C GLU A 292 -16.84 -5.43 8.26
N ARG A 293 -17.81 -4.90 7.50
CA ARG A 293 -17.57 -3.91 6.45
C ARG A 293 -18.62 -2.83 6.54
N GLU A 294 -18.19 -1.59 6.57
CA GLU A 294 -19.04 -0.42 6.42
C GLU A 294 -18.73 0.24 5.08
N VAL A 295 -19.75 0.42 4.23
CA VAL A 295 -19.58 1.05 2.92
C VAL A 295 -19.91 2.53 3.03
N LEU A 296 -18.92 3.38 2.76
CA LEU A 296 -19.10 4.83 2.73
C LEU A 296 -19.50 5.25 1.32
N PHE A 297 -20.76 5.60 1.11
CA PHE A 297 -21.28 5.95 -0.22
C PHE A 297 -20.78 7.33 -0.69
N ALA A 298 -20.60 7.50 -2.01
CA ALA A 298 -20.21 8.80 -2.55
C ALA A 298 -21.31 9.84 -2.25
N GLY A 299 -20.93 11.03 -1.78
CA GLY A 299 -21.86 12.11 -1.44
C GLY A 299 -22.53 12.00 -0.06
N SER A 300 -22.07 11.10 0.82
CA SER A 300 -22.59 10.96 2.20
C SER A 300 -21.91 11.86 3.24
N LEU A 301 -21.07 12.82 2.81
CA LEU A 301 -20.50 13.86 3.66
C LEU A 301 -21.27 15.18 3.47
N GLU A 302 -22.54 15.18 3.88
CA GLU A 302 -23.21 16.36 4.40
C GLU A 302 -23.65 16.00 5.83
N GLU A 303 -22.83 16.37 6.81
CA GLU A 303 -23.20 16.84 8.16
C GLU A 303 -21.94 17.21 8.98
#